data_AF-G0W6T0-F1
#
_entry.id   AF-G0W6T0-F1
#
_cell.length_a   1.000
_cell.length_b   1.000
_cell.length_c   1.000
_cell.angle_alpha   90.00
_cell.angle_beta   90.00
_cell.angle_gamma   90.00
#
_symmetry.space_group_name_H-M   'P 1'
#
loop_
_entity.id
_entity.type
_entity.pdbx_description
1 polymer ?
#
loop_
_entity_poly.entity_id
_entity_poly.type
_entity_poly.pdbx_seq_one_letter_code
_entity_poly.pdbx_strand_id
1 'polypeptide(L)' 'MESVEELVNELGGKITNRYKLIKGFSMEFDDSYLNILKNQIERLNMNMDGRYHINLEEDQIVHANTVR' A
#
# COMPACT_ATOMS: atom_id res chain seq x y z
N MET A 1 -8.12 16.00 0.82
CA MET A 1 -6.94 15.18 0.48
C MET A 1 -7.44 13.76 0.63
N GLU A 2 -7.72 13.08 -0.48
CA GLU A 2 -8.16 11.68 -0.45
C GLU A 2 -7.06 10.85 0.20
N SER A 3 -7.44 10.00 1.15
CA SER A 3 -6.51 9.07 1.78
C SER A 3 -6.20 7.92 0.82
N VAL A 4 -5.03 7.29 0.97
CA VAL A 4 -4.71 6.09 0.17
C VAL A 4 -5.73 4.97 0.42
N GLU A 5 -6.33 4.90 1.62
CA GLU A 5 -7.41 3.95 1.92
C GLU A 5 -8.67 4.20 1.08
N GLU A 6 -9.05 5.46 0.86
CA GLU A 6 -10.18 5.82 -0.01
C GLU A 6 -9.91 5.40 -1.45
N LEU A 7 -8.73 5.72 -1.97
CA LEU A 7 -8.32 5.32 -3.32
C LEU A 7 -8.36 3.79 -3.52
N VAL A 8 -7.91 3.03 -2.52
CA VAL A 8 -7.96 1.57 -2.57
C VAL A 8 -9.40 1.07 -2.66
N ASN A 9 -10.31 1.63 -1.86
CA ASN A 9 -11.73 1.26 -1.89
C ASN A 9 -12.41 1.66 -3.23
N GLU A 10 -12.07 2.82 -3.79
CA GLU A 10 -12.61 3.30 -5.07
C GLU A 10 -12.21 2.41 -6.25
N LEU A 11 -10.99 1.86 -6.21
CA LEU A 11 -10.49 0.92 -7.21
C LEU A 11 -10.95 -0.54 -6.94
N GLY A 12 -11.88 -0.75 -6.01
CA GLY A 12 -12.43 -2.08 -5.68
C GLY A 12 -11.53 -2.95 -4.82
N GLY A 13 -10.44 -2.40 -4.29
CA GLY A 13 -9.56 -3.05 -3.33
C GLY A 13 -10.16 -3.13 -1.94
N LYS A 14 -9.57 -3.96 -1.08
CA LYS A 14 -10.04 -4.20 0.28
C LYS A 14 -8.89 -4.14 1.27
N ILE A 15 -9.01 -3.28 2.27
CA ILE A 15 -8.05 -3.21 3.38
C ILE A 15 -8.19 -4.48 4.25
N THR A 16 -7.09 -5.21 4.46
CA THR A 16 -7.07 -6.48 5.21
C THR A 16 -6.48 -6.37 6.60
N ASN A 17 -5.51 -5.48 6.80
CA ASN A 17 -4.88 -5.25 8.10
C ASN A 17 -4.43 -3.80 8.26
N ARG A 18 -4.39 -3.29 9.49
CA ARG A 18 -3.90 -1.93 9.80
C ARG A 18 -2.75 -1.98 10.80
N TYR A 19 -1.64 -1.37 10.43
CA TYR A 19 -0.43 -1.32 11.23
C TYR A 19 -0.38 -0.02 12.05
N LYS A 20 -0.13 -0.14 13.36
CA LYS A 20 -0.07 1.02 14.27
C LYS A 20 1.32 1.63 14.38
N LEU A 21 2.35 0.79 14.35
CA LEU A 21 3.75 1.15 14.59
C LEU A 21 4.38 1.76 13.33
N ILE A 22 4.30 1.03 12.22
CA ILE A 22 4.53 1.57 10.88
C ILE A 22 3.17 2.07 10.41
N LYS A 23 3.02 3.37 10.16
CA LYS A 23 1.73 3.94 9.72
C LYS A 23 1.41 3.43 8.32
N GLY A 24 0.58 2.40 8.24
CA GLY A 24 0.23 1.76 6.98
C GLY A 24 -0.79 0.65 7.15
N PHE A 25 -1.08 -0.05 6.06
CA PHE A 25 -2.06 -1.12 6.00
C PHE A 25 -1.66 -2.14 4.93
N SER A 26 -2.22 -3.34 5.00
CA SER A 26 -2.21 -4.30 3.90
C SER A 26 -3.56 -4.29 3.20
N MET A 27 -3.58 -4.72 1.93
CA MET A 27 -4.80 -4.77 1.13
C MET A 27 -4.79 -5.98 0.19
N GLU A 28 -5.98 -6.48 -0.10
CA GLU A 28 -6.24 -7.29 -1.28
C GLU A 28 -6.58 -6.34 -2.43
N PHE A 29 -5.97 -6.55 -3.59
CA PHE A 29 -6.08 -5.65 -4.72
C PHE A 29 -6.02 -6.42 -6.04
N ASP A 30 -6.76 -5.95 -7.04
CA ASP A 30 -6.72 -6.53 -8.39
C ASP A 30 -5.58 -5.89 -9.20
N ASP A 31 -4.70 -6.73 -9.75
CA ASP A 31 -3.52 -6.33 -10.51
C ASP A 31 -3.85 -5.45 -11.73
N SER A 32 -5.05 -5.57 -12.29
CA SER A 32 -5.51 -4.74 -13.42
C SER A 32 -5.53 -3.25 -13.10
N TYR A 33 -5.71 -2.88 -11.82
CA TYR A 33 -5.71 -1.48 -11.36
C TYR A 33 -4.38 -1.07 -10.69
N LEU A 34 -3.40 -1.98 -10.56
CA LEU A 34 -2.16 -1.73 -9.81
C LEU A 34 -1.37 -0.54 -10.36
N ASN A 35 -1.33 -0.39 -11.68
CA ASN A 35 -0.64 0.74 -12.32
C ASN A 35 -1.33 2.08 -12.02
N ILE A 36 -2.67 2.10 -11.91
CA ILE A 36 -3.42 3.30 -11.56
C ILE A 36 -3.09 3.69 -10.11
N LEU A 37 -3.10 2.71 -9.20
CA LEU A 37 -2.76 2.92 -7.80
C LEU A 37 -1.33 3.45 -7.63
N LYS A 38 -0.34 2.83 -8.30
CA LYS A 38 1.06 3.28 -8.28
C LYS A 38 1.21 4.73 -8.73
N ASN A 39 0.61 5.09 -9.86
CA ASN A 39 0.66 6.46 -10.39
C ASN A 39 0.07 7.49 -9.41
N GLN A 40 -1.01 7.15 -8.72
CA GLN A 40 -1.61 8.07 -7.73
C GLN A 40 -0.73 8.19 -6.48
N ILE A 41 -0.14 7.09 -6.00
CA ILE A 41 0.81 7.11 -4.88
C ILE A 41 2.04 7.97 -5.21
N GLU A 42 2.58 7.86 -6.42
CA GLU A 42 3.69 8.70 -6.87
C GLU A 42 3.33 10.19 -6.86
N ARG A 43 2.14 10.55 -7.36
CA ARG A 43 1.63 11.93 -7.29
C ARG A 43 1.49 12.43 -5.86
N LEU A 44 0.97 11.59 -4.96
CA LEU A 44 0.86 11.93 -3.54
C LEU A 44 2.24 12.18 -2.93
N ASN A 45 3.22 11.31 -3.21
CA ASN A 45 4.59 11.45 -2.75
C ASN A 45 5.24 12.76 -3.24
N MET A 46 5.01 13.16 -4.49
CA MET A 46 5.50 14.44 -5.03
C MET A 46 4.91 15.66 -4.30
N ASN A 47 3.65 15.57 -3.87
CA ASN A 47 2.95 16.67 -3.20
C ASN A 47 3.32 16.84 -1.70
N MET A 48 4.00 15.85 -1.10
CA MET A 48 4.33 15.84 0.33
C MET A 48 5.63 16.58 0.69
N ASP A 49 6.29 17.22 -0.28
CA ASP A 49 7.50 18.04 -0.06
C ASP A 49 8.58 17.29 0.75
N GLY A 50 8.72 15.98 0.50
CA GLY A 50 9.70 15.10 1.14
C GLY A 50 9.45 14.75 2.61
N ARG A 51 8.36 15.20 3.23
CA ARG A 51 8.09 14.94 4.67
C ARG A 51 7.63 13.52 4.94
N TYR A 52 6.96 12.91 3.97
CA TYR A 52 6.43 11.57 4.06
C TYR A 52 6.62 10.87 2.71
N HIS A 53 6.84 9.57 2.77
CA HIS A 53 6.96 8.72 1.60
C HIS A 53 6.10 7.47 1.81
N ILE A 54 5.20 7.22 0.88
CA ILE A 54 4.33 6.05 0.85
C ILE A 54 5.04 4.98 0.02
N ASN A 55 5.29 3.83 0.64
CA ASN A 55 5.80 2.63 -0.01
C ASN A 55 4.62 1.70 -0.36
N LEU A 56 4.72 1.04 -1.52
CA LEU A 56 3.80 -0.02 -1.94
C LEU A 56 4.63 -1.24 -2.32
N GLU A 57 4.36 -2.36 -1.68
CA GLU A 57 5.02 -3.66 -1.93
C GLU A 57 4.00 -4.80 -1.89
N GLU A 58 4.33 -5.90 -2.57
CA GLU A 58 3.54 -7.13 -2.51
C GLU A 58 3.77 -7.83 -1.17
N ASP A 59 2.71 -8.30 -0.53
CA ASP A 59 2.79 -9.02 0.74
C ASP A 59 3.42 -10.41 0.53
N GLN A 60 4.67 -10.56 0.95
CA GLN A 60 5.47 -11.76 0.68
C GLN A 60 5.22 -12.88 1.70
N ILE A 61 5.18 -14.12 1.22
CA ILE A 61 5.14 -15.30 2.09
C ILE A 61 6.56 -15.64 2.55
N VAL A 62 6.79 -15.65 3.86
CA VAL A 62 8.09 -16.01 4.46
C VAL A 62 8.00 -17.41 5.07
N HIS A 63 8.99 -18.25 4.79
CA HIS A 63 9.10 -19.61 5.34
C HIS A 63 10.05 -19.64 6.54
N ALA A 64 9.66 -20.36 7.60
CA ALA A 64 10.50 -20.54 8.77
C ALA A 64 11.72 -21.40 8.42
N ASN A 65 12.92 -20.85 8.61
CA ASN A 65 14.16 -21.56 8.34
C ASN A 65 14.42 -22.53 9.49
N THR A 66 14.29 -23.84 9.24
CA THR A 66 14.63 -24.86 10.25
C THR A 66 16.14 -25.03 10.25
N VAL A 67 16.83 -24.28 11.09
CA VAL A 67 18.25 -24.51 11.36
C VAL A 67 18.33 -25.72 12.29
N ARG A 68 18.87 -26.84 11.79
CA ARG A 68 19.20 -28.02 12.59
C ARG A 68 20.57 -27.87 13.23
#